data_AF-A0A9E3SI75-F1
#
_entry.id   AF-A0A9E3SI75-F1
#
_cell.length_a   1.000
_cell.length_b   1.000
_cell.length_c   1.000
_cell.angle_alpha   90.00
_cell.angle_beta   90.00
_cell.angle_gamma   90.00
#
_symmetry.space_group_name_H-M   'P 1'
#
loop_
_entity.id
_entity.type
_entity.pdbx_description
1 polymer ?
#
loop_
_entity_poly.entity_id
_entity_poly.type
_entity_poly.pdbx_seq_one_letter_code
_entity_poly.pdbx_strand_id
1 'polypeptide(L)'
;YILSITGSEEILGILLSTMNLGALAGATAVALVGSVRHRIRWIIAGMLLLGGAMIVYGTARTPLLLGLTLFAMFFPLPAIGALFATILQNKTPADMQGRVFGVYGQLGMLLTPFSFLITAALVDNVLEPAVNTPGWAAVAPLVGSQPGAGMGLLVIVVGAIILVTTLLAAAHPAVRHLESDLPDSIMAIEASSAD
;
A
#
# COMPACT_ATOMS: atom_id res chain seq x y z
N TYR A 1 -12.59 -9.53 -10.46
CA TYR A 1 -13.16 -8.63 -9.43
C TYR A 1 -13.91 -7.45 -10.02
N ILE A 2 -13.26 -6.46 -10.65
CA ILE A 2 -14.00 -5.31 -11.21
C ILE A 2 -14.98 -5.76 -12.30
N LEU A 3 -14.51 -6.51 -13.31
CA LEU A 3 -15.37 -7.08 -14.35
C LEU A 3 -16.47 -7.99 -13.80
N SER A 4 -16.18 -8.76 -12.75
CA SER A 4 -17.17 -9.66 -12.15
C SER A 4 -18.28 -8.91 -11.41
N ILE A 5 -18.01 -7.68 -10.95
CA ILE A 5 -18.99 -6.81 -10.29
C ILE A 5 -19.73 -5.93 -11.31
N THR A 6 -19.03 -5.38 -12.29
CA THR A 6 -19.58 -4.35 -13.19
C THR A 6 -20.12 -4.90 -14.51
N GLY A 7 -19.65 -6.07 -14.96
CA GLY A 7 -20.03 -6.68 -16.23
C GLY A 7 -19.68 -5.85 -17.48
N SER A 8 -18.86 -4.80 -17.35
CA SER A 8 -18.56 -3.84 -18.42
C SER A 8 -17.06 -3.55 -18.52
N GLU A 9 -16.51 -3.80 -19.71
CA GLU A 9 -15.12 -3.49 -20.06
C GLU A 9 -14.85 -1.98 -20.09
N GLU A 10 -15.84 -1.18 -20.48
CA GLU A 10 -15.74 0.28 -20.45
C GLU A 10 -15.55 0.79 -19.02
N ILE A 11 -16.38 0.31 -18.07
CA ILE A 11 -16.27 0.66 -16.66
C ILE A 11 -14.92 0.21 -16.09
N LEU A 12 -14.42 -0.97 -16.50
CA LEU A 12 -13.08 -1.40 -16.13
C LEU A 12 -12.02 -0.39 -16.59
N GLY A 13 -12.06 0.03 -17.85
CA GLY A 13 -11.11 1.00 -18.41
C GLY A 13 -11.14 2.34 -17.66
N ILE A 14 -12.34 2.82 -17.31
CA ILE A 14 -12.52 4.04 -16.50
C ILE A 14 -11.87 3.86 -15.12
N LEU A 15 -12.14 2.74 -14.44
CA LEU A 15 -11.62 2.47 -13.10
C LEU A 15 -10.10 2.32 -13.06
N LEU A 16 -9.52 1.65 -14.06
CA LEU A 16 -8.06 1.57 -14.21
C LEU A 16 -7.43 2.94 -14.50
N SER A 17 -8.13 3.78 -15.27
CA SER A 17 -7.69 5.17 -15.50
C SER A 17 -7.76 5.99 -14.21
N THR A 18 -8.82 5.85 -13.42
CA THR A 18 -8.97 6.51 -12.11
C THR A 18 -7.87 6.08 -11.13
N MET A 19 -7.52 4.79 -11.11
CA MET A 19 -6.40 4.25 -10.34
C MET A 19 -5.08 4.96 -10.72
N ASN A 20 -4.78 5.06 -12.01
CA ASN A 20 -3.57 5.73 -12.51
C ASN A 20 -3.56 7.23 -12.21
N LEU A 21 -4.72 7.90 -12.28
CA LEU A 21 -4.87 9.30 -11.89
C LEU A 21 -4.54 9.51 -10.40
N GLY A 22 -4.95 8.57 -9.53
CA GLY A 22 -4.58 8.57 -8.12
C GLY A 22 -3.06 8.56 -7.94
N ALA A 23 -2.39 7.61 -8.59
CA ALA A 23 -0.93 7.50 -8.53
C ALA A 23 -0.22 8.76 -9.05
N LEU A 24 -0.66 9.29 -10.19
CA LEU A 24 -0.09 10.53 -10.74
C LEU A 24 -0.28 11.71 -9.79
N ALA A 25 -1.48 11.90 -9.24
CA ALA A 25 -1.77 12.96 -8.28
C ALA A 25 -0.89 12.87 -7.03
N GLY A 26 -0.69 11.66 -6.50
CA GLY A 26 0.19 11.40 -5.37
C GLY A 26 1.65 11.74 -5.66
N ALA A 27 2.16 11.31 -6.82
CA ALA A 27 3.54 11.59 -7.24
C ALA A 27 3.77 13.10 -7.45
N THR A 28 2.83 13.78 -8.11
CA THR A 28 2.89 15.24 -8.32
C THR A 28 2.83 16.00 -6.99
N ALA A 29 1.99 15.57 -6.04
CA ALA A 29 1.89 16.21 -4.74
C ALA A 29 3.25 16.22 -4.01
N VAL A 30 4.00 15.12 -4.04
CA VAL A 30 5.34 15.06 -3.43
C VAL A 30 6.36 15.90 -4.19
N ALA A 31 6.32 15.87 -5.52
CA ALA A 31 7.24 16.66 -6.35
C ALA A 31 7.12 18.18 -6.10
N LEU A 32 5.90 18.67 -5.85
CA LEU A 32 5.64 20.09 -5.59
C LEU A 32 6.00 20.54 -4.17
N VAL A 33 5.91 19.67 -3.17
CA VAL A 33 6.14 20.03 -1.77
C VAL A 33 7.64 20.24 -1.47
N GLY A 34 8.54 19.69 -2.29
CA GLY A 34 9.98 19.94 -2.24
C GLY A 34 10.69 19.28 -1.05
N SER A 35 10.40 19.72 0.18
CA SER A 35 10.95 19.17 1.42
C SER A 35 9.87 18.84 2.42
N VAL A 36 9.69 17.54 2.69
CA VAL A 36 8.74 17.03 3.67
C VAL A 36 9.48 16.79 4.99
N ARG A 37 9.13 17.56 6.03
CA ARG A 37 9.55 17.28 7.42
C ARG A 37 8.71 16.16 8.02
N HIS A 38 9.29 15.40 8.95
CA HIS A 38 8.61 14.28 9.65
C HIS A 38 8.05 13.23 8.66
N ARG A 39 8.91 12.75 7.76
CA ARG A 39 8.56 11.86 6.64
C ARG A 39 7.83 10.60 7.14
N ILE A 40 8.21 10.06 8.29
CA ILE A 40 7.59 8.88 8.89
C ILE A 40 6.11 9.12 9.23
N ARG A 41 5.74 10.32 9.70
CA ARG A 41 4.33 10.63 10.00
C ARG A 41 3.47 10.61 8.75
N TRP A 42 4.02 11.12 7.64
CA TRP A 42 3.34 11.08 6.33
C TRP A 42 3.25 9.67 5.76
N ILE A 43 4.30 8.84 5.93
CA ILE A 43 4.27 7.42 5.56
C ILE A 43 3.17 6.69 6.36
N ILE A 44 3.11 6.91 7.67
CA ILE A 44 2.07 6.32 8.54
C ILE A 44 0.68 6.76 8.07
N ALA A 45 0.47 8.07 7.87
CA ALA A 45 -0.82 8.60 7.40
C ALA A 45 -1.22 8.00 6.04
N GLY A 46 -0.28 7.89 5.11
CA GLY A 46 -0.51 7.28 3.80
C GLY A 46 -0.84 5.80 3.89
N MET A 47 -0.16 5.04 4.74
CA MET A 47 -0.44 3.62 4.97
C MET A 47 -1.79 3.40 5.66
N LEU A 48 -2.18 4.28 6.58
CA LEU A 48 -3.52 4.26 7.18
C LEU A 48 -4.61 4.55 6.14
N LEU A 49 -4.38 5.52 5.25
CA LEU A 49 -5.29 5.80 4.14
C LEU A 49 -5.39 4.60 3.18
N LEU A 50 -4.27 3.98 2.82
CA LEU A 50 -4.22 2.79 1.96
C LEU A 50 -5.01 1.63 2.57
N GLY A 51 -4.71 1.25 3.82
CA GLY A 51 -5.39 0.15 4.50
C GLY A 51 -6.89 0.40 4.68
N GLY A 52 -7.27 1.63 5.06
CA GLY A 52 -8.68 2.02 5.16
C GLY A 52 -9.41 1.98 3.81
N ALA A 53 -8.79 2.52 2.76
CA ALA A 53 -9.36 2.50 1.41
C ALA A 53 -9.51 1.06 0.87
N MET A 54 -8.58 0.15 1.19
CA MET A 54 -8.71 -1.28 0.86
C MET A 54 -9.93 -1.92 1.55
N ILE A 55 -10.15 -1.65 2.84
CA ILE A 55 -11.33 -2.18 3.54
C ILE A 55 -12.62 -1.71 2.86
N VAL A 56 -12.71 -0.42 2.53
CA VAL A 56 -13.89 0.10 1.83
C VAL A 56 -14.01 -0.51 0.42
N TYR A 57 -12.92 -0.64 -0.33
CA TYR A 57 -12.91 -1.24 -1.67
C TYR A 57 -13.44 -2.69 -1.68
N GLY A 58 -13.10 -3.50 -0.68
CA GLY A 58 -13.60 -4.88 -0.59
C GLY A 58 -15.11 -4.99 -0.37
N THR A 59 -15.72 -3.94 0.21
CA THR A 59 -17.18 -3.82 0.37
C THR A 59 -17.86 -3.06 -0.77
N ALA A 60 -17.09 -2.42 -1.66
CA ALA A 60 -17.62 -1.55 -2.70
C ALA A 60 -18.33 -2.35 -3.81
N ARG A 61 -19.57 -1.98 -4.12
CA ARG A 61 -20.39 -2.65 -5.15
C ARG A 61 -20.85 -1.71 -6.28
N THR A 62 -20.65 -0.40 -6.14
CA THR A 62 -21.00 0.58 -7.16
C THR A 62 -19.74 1.07 -7.91
N PRO A 63 -19.81 1.34 -9.22
CA PRO A 63 -18.67 1.84 -10.00
C PRO A 63 -18.06 3.12 -9.40
N LEU A 64 -18.90 4.05 -8.93
CA LEU A 64 -18.44 5.29 -8.30
C LEU A 64 -17.59 5.01 -7.05
N LEU A 65 -18.06 4.13 -6.16
CA LEU A 65 -17.34 3.81 -4.93
C LEU A 65 -16.05 3.04 -5.21
N LEU A 66 -16.06 2.13 -6.20
CA LEU A 66 -14.85 1.45 -6.68
C LEU A 66 -13.81 2.46 -7.20
N GLY A 67 -14.24 3.46 -7.96
CA GLY A 67 -13.36 4.50 -8.50
C GLY A 67 -12.73 5.35 -7.40
N LEU A 68 -13.55 5.84 -6.46
CA LEU A 68 -13.08 6.65 -5.34
C LEU A 68 -12.08 5.91 -4.46
N THR A 69 -12.36 4.63 -4.16
CA THR A 69 -11.48 3.80 -3.33
C THR A 69 -10.19 3.40 -4.05
N LEU A 70 -10.23 3.09 -5.36
CA LEU A 70 -9.02 2.87 -6.16
C LEU A 70 -8.14 4.11 -6.22
N PHE A 71 -8.73 5.29 -6.44
CA PHE A 71 -8.00 6.55 -6.38
C PHE A 71 -7.34 6.73 -5.02
N ALA A 72 -8.10 6.56 -3.93
CA ALA A 72 -7.61 6.71 -2.57
C ALA A 72 -6.51 5.70 -2.19
N MET A 73 -6.56 4.48 -2.72
CA MET A 73 -5.52 3.46 -2.53
C MET A 73 -4.22 3.84 -3.26
N PHE A 74 -4.31 4.32 -4.51
CA PHE A 74 -3.14 4.59 -5.33
C PHE A 74 -2.55 5.99 -5.14
N PHE A 75 -3.31 6.92 -4.56
CA PHE A 75 -2.85 8.25 -4.21
C PHE A 75 -1.63 8.26 -3.26
N PRO A 76 -1.64 7.60 -2.08
CA PRO A 76 -0.51 7.66 -1.16
C PRO A 76 0.68 6.80 -1.59
N LEU A 77 0.49 5.82 -2.48
CA LEU A 77 1.50 4.79 -2.80
C LEU A 77 2.82 5.38 -3.34
N PRO A 78 2.82 6.23 -4.38
CA PRO A 78 4.06 6.86 -4.88
C PRO A 78 4.72 7.77 -3.84
N ALA A 79 3.90 8.47 -3.05
CA ALA A 79 4.38 9.37 -2.01
C ALA A 79 5.11 8.61 -0.91
N ILE A 80 4.53 7.50 -0.43
CA ILE A 80 5.16 6.59 0.53
C ILE A 80 6.50 6.09 0.00
N GLY A 81 6.53 5.62 -1.25
CA GLY A 81 7.75 5.12 -1.89
C GLY A 81 8.87 6.17 -1.94
N ALA A 82 8.54 7.39 -2.37
CA ALA A 82 9.49 8.49 -2.44
C ALA A 82 10.03 8.91 -1.05
N LEU A 83 9.14 9.03 -0.07
CA LEU A 83 9.51 9.37 1.30
C LEU A 83 10.39 8.30 1.94
N PHE A 84 10.05 7.02 1.76
CA PHE A 84 10.82 5.90 2.28
C PHE A 84 12.20 5.80 1.62
N ALA A 85 12.27 5.96 0.30
CA ALA A 85 13.54 6.00 -0.43
C ALA A 85 14.44 7.15 0.07
N THR A 86 13.86 8.33 0.34
CA THR A 86 14.60 9.47 0.90
C THR A 86 15.15 9.16 2.29
N ILE A 87 14.34 8.55 3.17
CA ILE A 87 14.80 8.13 4.51
C ILE A 87 15.96 7.14 4.36
N LEU A 88 15.79 6.12 3.51
CA LEU A 88 16.81 5.10 3.30
C LEU A 88 18.11 5.69 2.77
N GLN A 89 18.02 6.65 1.83
CA GLN A 89 19.17 7.37 1.30
C GLN A 89 19.89 8.17 2.40
N ASN A 90 19.15 8.92 3.22
CA ASN A 90 19.72 9.75 4.28
C ASN A 90 20.34 8.95 5.42
N LYS A 91 19.85 7.73 5.68
CA LYS A 91 20.37 6.87 6.75
C LYS A 91 21.44 5.88 6.26
N THR A 92 21.64 5.75 4.96
CA THR A 92 22.63 4.82 4.40
C THR A 92 23.92 5.56 4.03
N PRO A 93 25.11 5.06 4.46
CA PRO A 93 26.41 5.57 3.99
C PRO A 93 26.53 5.52 2.47
N ALA A 94 27.18 6.53 1.87
CA ALA A 94 27.26 6.69 0.41
C ALA A 94 27.87 5.47 -0.30
N ASP A 95 28.88 4.84 0.30
CA ASP A 95 29.56 3.63 -0.19
C ASP A 95 28.68 2.37 -0.12
N MET A 96 27.63 2.38 0.71
CA MET A 96 26.70 1.26 0.88
C MET A 96 25.38 1.43 0.13
N GLN A 97 25.06 2.62 -0.40
CA GLN A 97 23.76 2.89 -1.03
C GLN A 97 23.43 1.89 -2.14
N GLY A 98 24.36 1.60 -3.06
CA GLY A 98 24.13 0.64 -4.14
C GLY A 98 23.78 -0.77 -3.65
N ARG A 99 24.41 -1.22 -2.55
CA ARG A 99 24.14 -2.55 -1.95
C ARG A 99 22.79 -2.58 -1.26
N VAL A 100 22.47 -1.54 -0.48
CA VAL A 100 21.21 -1.44 0.27
C VAL A 100 20.03 -1.33 -0.69
N PHE A 101 20.08 -0.43 -1.67
CA PHE A 101 19.03 -0.29 -2.68
C PHE A 101 18.92 -1.53 -3.58
N GLY A 102 20.04 -2.20 -3.88
CA GLY A 102 20.05 -3.47 -4.59
C GLY A 102 19.26 -4.55 -3.85
N VAL A 103 19.56 -4.79 -2.57
CA VAL A 103 18.84 -5.77 -1.73
C VAL A 103 17.36 -5.38 -1.59
N TYR A 104 17.08 -4.10 -1.30
CA TYR A 104 15.71 -3.60 -1.18
C TYR A 104 14.89 -3.82 -2.45
N GLY A 105 15.44 -3.49 -3.62
CA GLY A 105 14.80 -3.70 -4.91
C GLY A 105 14.57 -5.17 -5.24
N GLN A 106 15.55 -6.04 -4.97
CA GLN A 106 15.44 -7.48 -5.20
C GLN A 106 14.38 -8.12 -4.30
N LEU A 107 14.30 -7.72 -3.02
CA LEU A 107 13.25 -8.18 -2.12
C LEU A 107 11.86 -7.78 -2.65
N GLY A 108 11.70 -6.54 -3.10
CA GLY A 108 10.44 -6.09 -3.71
C GLY A 108 10.06 -6.93 -4.93
N MET A 109 11.00 -7.15 -5.85
CA MET A 109 10.78 -7.93 -7.07
C MET A 109 10.47 -9.40 -6.79
N LEU A 110 11.14 -10.01 -5.79
CA LEU A 110 10.89 -11.40 -5.39
C LEU A 110 9.54 -11.58 -4.71
N LEU A 111 9.09 -10.61 -3.90
CA LEU A 111 7.82 -10.72 -3.19
C LEU A 111 6.59 -10.60 -4.11
N THR A 112 6.70 -9.90 -5.25
CA THR A 112 5.60 -9.76 -6.22
C THR A 112 5.03 -11.09 -6.74
N PRO A 113 5.82 -12.03 -7.30
CA PRO A 113 5.29 -13.31 -7.77
C PRO A 113 4.70 -14.16 -6.64
N PHE A 114 5.31 -14.15 -5.44
CA PHE A 114 4.73 -14.86 -4.29
C PHE A 114 3.38 -14.28 -3.90
N SER A 115 3.23 -12.95 -3.90
CA SER A 115 1.95 -12.30 -3.66
C SER A 115 0.88 -12.76 -4.66
N PHE A 116 1.20 -12.81 -5.95
CA PHE A 116 0.27 -13.30 -6.97
C PHE A 116 -0.08 -14.78 -6.80
N LEU A 117 0.90 -15.64 -6.53
CA LEU A 117 0.67 -17.08 -6.32
C LEU A 117 -0.25 -17.33 -5.13
N ILE A 118 0.02 -16.68 -3.99
CA ILE A 118 -0.78 -16.82 -2.77
C ILE A 118 -2.19 -16.26 -2.99
N THR A 119 -2.28 -15.06 -3.60
CA THR A 119 -3.57 -14.41 -3.87
C THR A 119 -4.44 -15.26 -4.79
N ALA A 120 -3.90 -15.72 -5.93
CA ALA A 120 -4.64 -16.55 -6.88
C ALA A 120 -5.06 -17.87 -6.24
N ALA A 121 -4.13 -18.57 -5.57
CA ALA A 121 -4.44 -19.84 -4.93
C ALA A 121 -5.53 -19.71 -3.85
N LEU A 122 -5.47 -18.65 -3.04
CA LEU A 122 -6.42 -18.41 -1.96
C LEU A 122 -7.79 -17.97 -2.48
N VAL A 123 -7.84 -17.10 -3.49
CA VAL A 123 -9.09 -16.62 -4.08
C VAL A 123 -9.80 -17.75 -4.82
N ASP A 124 -9.09 -18.41 -5.74
CA ASP A 124 -9.71 -19.34 -6.68
C ASP A 124 -10.05 -20.70 -6.03
N ASN A 125 -9.25 -21.17 -5.07
CA ASN A 125 -9.46 -22.49 -4.46
C ASN A 125 -10.14 -22.45 -3.09
N VAL A 126 -10.17 -21.31 -2.40
CA VAL A 126 -10.70 -21.21 -1.03
C VAL A 126 -11.82 -20.20 -0.93
N LEU A 127 -11.56 -18.93 -1.24
CA LEU A 127 -12.50 -17.85 -0.91
C LEU A 127 -13.71 -17.80 -1.86
N GLU A 128 -13.52 -17.88 -3.18
CA GLU A 128 -14.64 -17.91 -4.13
C GLU A 128 -15.48 -19.19 -4.00
N PRO A 129 -14.91 -20.41 -3.88
CA PRO A 129 -15.70 -21.60 -3.60
C PRO A 129 -16.48 -21.51 -2.28
N ALA A 130 -15.91 -20.87 -1.25
CA ALA A 130 -16.56 -20.70 0.03
C ALA A 130 -17.84 -19.85 -0.05
N VAL A 131 -17.97 -18.93 -1.01
CA VAL A 131 -19.15 -18.06 -1.19
C VAL A 131 -20.46 -18.84 -1.24
N ASN A 132 -20.44 -20.04 -1.82
CA ASN A 132 -21.62 -20.89 -2.00
C ASN A 132 -21.86 -21.87 -0.82
N THR A 133 -21.07 -21.78 0.24
CA THR A 133 -21.18 -22.67 1.41
C THR A 133 -21.99 -22.04 2.54
N PRO A 134 -22.63 -22.83 3.42
CA PRO A 134 -23.35 -22.29 4.58
C PRO A 134 -22.47 -21.45 5.52
N GLY A 135 -21.17 -21.75 5.59
CA GLY A 135 -20.21 -21.02 6.42
C GLY A 135 -19.99 -19.56 5.98
N TRP A 136 -20.29 -19.24 4.71
CA TRP A 136 -20.19 -17.86 4.20
C TRP A 136 -21.22 -16.91 4.81
N ALA A 137 -22.31 -17.43 5.40
CA ALA A 137 -23.37 -16.61 5.99
C ALA A 137 -22.86 -15.63 7.05
N ALA A 138 -21.74 -15.93 7.73
CA ALA A 138 -21.13 -15.03 8.70
C ALA A 138 -20.45 -13.80 8.09
N VAL A 139 -19.91 -13.92 6.87
CA VAL A 139 -19.17 -12.85 6.17
C VAL A 139 -19.97 -12.20 5.04
N ALA A 140 -21.04 -12.87 4.57
CA ALA A 140 -21.95 -12.38 3.55
C ALA A 140 -22.54 -10.98 3.83
N PRO A 141 -22.84 -10.57 5.07
CA PRO A 141 -23.31 -9.20 5.33
C PRO A 141 -22.26 -8.11 5.01
N LEU A 142 -20.97 -8.45 5.03
CA LEU A 142 -19.88 -7.50 4.78
C LEU A 142 -19.52 -7.41 3.29
N VAL A 143 -19.41 -8.54 2.62
CA VAL A 143 -18.93 -8.65 1.23
C VAL A 143 -20.00 -9.15 0.25
N GLY A 144 -21.19 -9.48 0.71
CA GLY A 144 -22.23 -10.10 -0.11
C GLY A 144 -21.91 -11.55 -0.48
N SER A 145 -22.75 -12.12 -1.36
CA SER A 145 -22.64 -13.50 -1.85
C SER A 145 -22.60 -13.56 -3.39
N GLN A 146 -22.13 -12.49 -4.03
CA GLN A 146 -22.02 -12.37 -5.48
C GLN A 146 -20.63 -12.83 -5.94
N PRO A 147 -20.44 -13.21 -7.22
CA PRO A 147 -19.12 -13.50 -7.77
C PRO A 147 -18.12 -12.36 -7.52
N GLY A 148 -16.95 -12.68 -6.98
CA GLY A 148 -15.95 -11.69 -6.56
C GLY A 148 -16.01 -11.34 -5.07
N ALA A 149 -17.01 -11.79 -4.31
CA ALA A 149 -17.08 -11.55 -2.86
C ALA A 149 -15.89 -12.18 -2.11
N GLY A 150 -15.33 -13.28 -2.60
CA GLY A 150 -14.13 -13.90 -2.07
C GLY A 150 -12.92 -12.98 -2.16
N MET A 151 -12.69 -12.38 -3.34
CA MET A 151 -11.64 -11.38 -3.52
C MET A 151 -11.90 -10.12 -2.68
N GLY A 152 -13.16 -9.68 -2.55
CA GLY A 152 -13.54 -8.57 -1.69
C GLY A 152 -13.12 -8.79 -0.23
N LEU A 153 -13.36 -10.00 0.30
CA LEU A 153 -12.95 -10.38 1.65
C LEU A 153 -11.43 -10.38 1.82
N LEU A 154 -10.68 -10.91 0.84
CA LEU A 154 -9.23 -10.88 0.88
C LEU A 154 -8.69 -9.45 0.96
N VAL A 155 -9.23 -8.53 0.16
CA VAL A 155 -8.80 -7.13 0.15
C VAL A 155 -9.08 -6.46 1.50
N ILE A 156 -10.19 -6.78 2.17
CA ILE A 156 -10.49 -6.31 3.53
C ILE A 156 -9.44 -6.83 4.52
N VAL A 157 -9.13 -8.13 4.48
CA VAL A 157 -8.14 -8.74 5.38
C VAL A 157 -6.76 -8.12 5.18
N VAL A 158 -6.33 -7.93 3.93
CA VAL A 158 -5.05 -7.26 3.63
C VAL A 158 -5.05 -5.82 4.11
N GLY A 159 -6.13 -5.07 3.88
CA GLY A 159 -6.29 -3.71 4.40
C GLY A 159 -6.20 -3.66 5.93
N ALA A 160 -6.83 -4.60 6.63
CA ALA A 160 -6.78 -4.71 8.08
C ALA A 160 -5.37 -5.06 8.58
N ILE A 161 -4.65 -5.97 7.91
CA ILE A 161 -3.26 -6.28 8.22
C ILE A 161 -2.40 -5.01 8.10
N ILE A 162 -2.53 -4.27 6.98
CA ILE A 162 -1.81 -3.01 6.77
C ILE A 162 -2.10 -2.01 7.90
N LEU A 163 -3.37 -1.84 8.28
CA LEU A 163 -3.75 -0.95 9.38
C LEU A 163 -3.11 -1.38 10.69
N VAL A 164 -3.23 -2.65 11.07
CA VAL A 164 -2.67 -3.17 12.32
C VAL A 164 -1.15 -3.03 12.34
N THR A 165 -0.45 -3.46 11.28
CA THR A 165 1.01 -3.34 11.22
C THR A 165 1.46 -1.88 11.24
N THR A 166 0.71 -0.98 10.59
CA THR A 166 1.01 0.46 10.58
C THR A 166 0.79 1.06 11.96
N LEU A 167 -0.27 0.69 12.67
CA LEU A 167 -0.53 1.15 14.04
C LEU A 167 0.51 0.63 15.03
N LEU A 168 0.94 -0.63 14.89
CA LEU A 168 2.01 -1.21 15.70
C LEU A 168 3.35 -0.52 15.44
N ALA A 169 3.70 -0.30 14.16
CA ALA A 169 4.88 0.46 13.79
C ALA A 169 4.80 1.90 14.31
N ALA A 170 3.63 2.54 14.17
CA ALA A 170 3.39 3.87 14.69
C ALA A 170 3.42 3.93 16.21
N ALA A 171 3.16 2.84 16.94
CA ALA A 171 3.27 2.80 18.40
C ALA A 171 4.71 2.54 18.87
N HIS A 172 5.55 1.94 18.03
CA HIS A 172 6.91 1.58 18.37
C HIS A 172 7.84 2.81 18.41
N PRO A 173 8.49 3.13 19.55
CA PRO A 173 9.34 4.32 19.69
C PRO A 173 10.47 4.39 18.66
N ALA A 174 11.11 3.25 18.34
CA ALA A 174 12.19 3.22 17.36
C ALA A 174 11.76 3.63 15.95
N VAL A 175 10.47 3.46 15.59
CA VAL A 175 9.95 3.93 14.30
C VAL A 175 9.61 5.41 14.39
N ARG A 176 8.97 5.86 15.48
CA ARG A 176 8.64 7.29 15.69
C ARG A 176 9.87 8.19 15.70
N HIS A 177 10.95 7.71 16.30
CA HIS A 177 12.18 8.46 16.52
C HIS A 177 13.28 8.08 15.52
N LEU A 178 13.00 7.24 14.51
CA LEU A 178 14.03 6.82 13.53
C LEU A 178 14.73 8.02 12.86
N GLU A 179 13.99 9.09 12.57
CA GLU A 179 14.57 10.31 12.00
C GLU A 179 15.43 11.09 13.01
N SER A 180 15.16 11.01 14.32
CA SER A 180 15.89 11.70 15.39
C SER A 180 17.05 10.90 16.00
N ASP A 181 16.92 9.58 16.07
CA ASP A 181 17.82 8.71 16.83
C ASP A 181 19.06 8.30 16.03
N LEU A 182 18.94 8.25 14.69
CA LEU A 182 20.09 8.04 13.82
C LEU A 182 20.52 9.39 13.24
N PRO A 183 21.81 9.78 13.32
CA PRO A 183 22.34 10.89 12.55
C PRO A 183 22.15 10.64 11.06
N ASP A 184 21.88 11.70 10.29
CA ASP A 184 21.94 11.58 8.83
C ASP A 184 23.38 11.30 8.41
N SER A 185 23.60 10.31 7.54
CA SER A 185 24.93 9.86 7.13
C SER A 185 25.74 10.98 6.47
N ILE A 186 25.05 11.93 5.84
CA ILE A 186 25.65 13.13 5.21
C ILE A 186 26.21 14.09 6.28
N MET A 187 25.50 14.31 7.39
CA MET A 187 25.98 15.17 8.48
C MET A 187 27.18 14.56 9.22
N ALA A 188 27.22 13.22 9.32
CA ALA A 188 28.34 12.51 9.95
C ALA A 188 29.64 12.64 9.12
N ILE A 189 29.54 12.70 7.79
CA ILE A 189 30.69 12.90 6.90
C ILE A 189 31.21 14.35 6.99
N GLU A 190 30.32 15.35 6.98
CA GLU A 190 30.72 16.76 7.12
C GLU A 190 31.43 17.01 8.45
N ALA A 191 30.91 16.47 9.56
CA ALA A 191 31.55 16.57 10.88
C ALA A 191 32.93 15.90 10.91
N SER A 192 33.09 14.71 10.32
CA SER A 192 34.38 14.02 10.24
C SER A 192 35.40 14.68 9.30
N SER A 193 34.96 15.56 8.39
CA SER A 193 35.83 16.28 7.46
C SER A 193 36.26 17.67 7.96
N ALA A 194 35.65 18.14 9.06
CA ALA A 194 35.96 19.42 9.69
C ALA A 194 36.97 19.30 10.86
N ASP A 195 37.25 18.07 11.30
CA ASP A 195 38.29 17.70 12.28
C ASP A 195 39.59 17.26 11.58
#